data_AF-X0TRQ8-F1
#
_entry.id   AF-X0TRQ8-F1
#
_cell.length_a   1.000
_cell.length_b   1.000
_cell.length_c   1.000
_cell.angle_alpha   90.00
_cell.angle_beta   90.00
_cell.angle_gamma   90.00
#
_symmetry.space_group_name_H-M   'P 1'
#
loop_
_entity.id
_entity.type
_entity.pdbx_description
1 polymer ?
#
loop_
_entity_poly.entity_id
_entity_poly.type
_entity_poly.pdbx_seq_one_letter_code
_entity_poly.pdbx_strand_id
1 'polypeptide(L)' 'VTYGDPLTSDDESLIGSGMIDSTGAMEMVMFIEDKFGIVVPNTEINPDNLDSVNRITALVDRLSVSNVA' A
#
# COMPACT_ATOMS: atom_id res chain seq x y z
N VAL A 1 3.78 19.33 -2.78
CA VAL A 1 3.22 18.50 -1.70
C VAL A 1 4.03 18.77 -0.45
N THR A 2 3.40 19.36 0.55
CA THR A 2 3.95 19.57 1.89
C THR A 2 3.30 18.55 2.81
N TYR A 3 4.02 18.05 3.83
CA TYR A 3 3.48 17.09 4.80
C TYR A 3 2.15 17.63 5.39
N GLY A 4 1.02 17.01 5.06
CA GLY A 4 -0.32 17.42 5.51
C GLY A 4 -1.26 18.01 4.44
N ASP A 5 -0.82 18.16 3.19
CA ASP A 5 -1.74 18.44 2.08
C ASP A 5 -2.63 17.21 1.80
N PRO A 6 -3.93 17.38 1.54
CA PRO A 6 -4.81 16.26 1.19
C PRO A 6 -4.39 15.64 -0.14
N LEU A 7 -4.59 14.33 -0.28
CA LEU A 7 -4.45 13.65 -1.57
C LEU A 7 -5.38 14.28 -2.60
N THR A 8 -4.85 14.51 -3.79
CA THR A 8 -5.60 15.09 -4.92
C THR A 8 -6.08 14.02 -5.90
N SER A 9 -5.52 12.81 -5.82
CA SER A 9 -5.87 11.64 -6.65
C SER A 9 -5.45 10.34 -5.96
N ASP A 10 -6.16 9.24 -6.24
CA ASP A 10 -5.83 7.89 -5.76
C ASP A 10 -4.59 7.29 -6.46
N ASP A 11 -4.15 7.92 -7.56
CA ASP A 11 -2.91 7.61 -8.28
C ASP A 11 -1.74 8.51 -7.86
N GLU A 12 -1.95 9.44 -6.92
CA GLU A 12 -0.88 10.29 -6.41
C GLU A 12 0.17 9.45 -5.68
N SER A 13 1.45 9.71 -5.99
CA SER A 13 2.59 8.98 -5.44
C SER A 13 2.74 9.30 -3.95
N LEU A 14 2.49 8.33 -3.08
CA LEU A 14 2.59 8.46 -1.62
C LEU A 14 4.05 8.52 -1.16
N ILE A 15 4.94 7.73 -1.78
CA ILE A 15 6.35 7.69 -1.43
C ILE A 15 7.08 8.85 -2.12
N GLY A 16 6.80 9.05 -3.42
CA GLY A 16 7.43 10.13 -4.20
C GLY A 16 7.04 11.53 -3.74
N SER A 17 5.84 11.70 -3.16
CA SER A 17 5.43 12.96 -2.52
C SER A 17 6.00 13.15 -1.12
N GLY A 18 6.58 12.11 -0.53
CA GLY A 18 7.07 12.10 0.85
C GLY A 18 5.97 12.02 1.91
N MET A 19 4.73 11.66 1.54
CA MET A 19 3.66 11.39 2.51
C MET A 19 3.92 10.11 3.31
N ILE A 20 4.55 9.12 2.67
CA ILE A 20 4.97 7.86 3.28
C ILE A 20 6.48 7.71 3.09
N ASP A 21 7.18 7.31 4.16
CA ASP A 21 8.58 6.91 4.10
C ASP A 21 8.73 5.38 4.04
N SER A 22 9.97 4.88 4.08
CA SER A 22 10.23 3.44 4.06
C SER A 22 9.64 2.69 5.26
N THR A 23 9.48 3.35 6.40
CA THR A 23 8.92 2.75 7.62
C THR A 23 7.39 2.71 7.53
N GLY A 24 6.77 3.81 7.08
CA GLY A 24 5.33 3.90 6.86
C GLY A 24 4.84 2.89 5.82
N ALA A 25 5.65 2.53 4.83
CA ALA A 25 5.33 1.44 3.90
C ALA A 25 5.21 0.08 4.61
N MET A 26 6.08 -0.22 5.59
CA MET A 26 6.02 -1.45 6.37
C MET A 26 4.83 -1.46 7.33
N GLU A 27 4.50 -0.31 7.93
CA GLU A 27 3.30 -0.15 8.76
C GLU A 27 2.02 -0.36 7.93
N MET A 28 1.99 0.14 6.69
CA MET A 28 0.88 -0.10 5.76
C MET A 28 0.72 -1.59 5.45
N VAL A 29 1.82 -2.31 5.22
CA VAL A 29 1.79 -3.77 5.01
C VAL A 29 1.21 -4.48 6.23
N MET A 30 1.70 -4.17 7.44
CA MET A 30 1.18 -4.77 8.68
C MET A 30 -0.30 -4.47 8.89
N PHE A 31 -0.74 -3.25 8.57
CA PHE A 31 -2.15 -2.87 8.63
C PHE A 31 -3.02 -3.69 7.67
N ILE A 32 -2.55 -3.88 6.42
CA ILE A 32 -3.25 -4.67 5.41
C ILE A 32 -3.38 -6.13 5.86
N GLU A 33 -2.29 -6.74 6.32
CA GLU A 33 -2.30 -8.13 6.80
C GLU A 33 -3.27 -8.33 7.97
N ASP A 34 -3.23 -7.44 8.97
CA ASP A 34 -4.14 -7.47 10.13
C ASP A 34 -5.61 -7.28 9.73
N LYS A 35 -5.90 -6.34 8.83
CA LYS A 35 -7.28 -5.97 8.48
C LYS A 35 -7.97 -6.97 7.58
N PHE A 36 -7.24 -7.54 6.64
CA PHE A 36 -7.80 -8.44 5.63
C PHE A 36 -7.47 -9.92 5.88
N GLY A 37 -6.63 -10.23 6.88
CA GLY A 37 -6.23 -11.61 7.18
C GLY A 37 -5.43 -12.26 6.06
N ILE A 38 -4.68 -11.45 5.30
CA ILE A 38 -3.81 -11.90 4.20
C ILE A 38 -2.34 -11.83 4.61
N VAL A 39 -1.48 -12.51 3.87
CA VAL A 39 -0.02 -12.39 3.99
C VAL A 39 0.50 -11.67 2.76
N VAL A 40 1.31 -10.63 2.96
CA VAL A 40 1.97 -9.88 1.88
C VAL A 40 3.39 -10.44 1.70
N PRO A 41 3.69 -11.12 0.59
CA PRO A 41 5.04 -11.61 0.33
C PRO A 41 6.04 -10.46 0.24
N ASN A 42 7.28 -10.67 0.72
CA ASN A 42 8.36 -9.67 0.60
C ASN A 42 8.59 -9.19 -0.84
N THR A 43 8.29 -10.01 -1.85
CA THR A 43 8.39 -9.65 -3.27
C THR A 43 7.36 -8.60 -3.70
N GLU A 44 6.23 -8.51 -3.00
CA GLU A 44 5.16 -7.54 -3.25
C GLU A 44 5.38 -6.21 -2.50
N ILE A 45 6.33 -6.16 -1.56
CA ILE A 45 6.68 -4.95 -0.80
C ILE A 45 7.63 -4.08 -1.63
N ASN A 46 7.06 -3.34 -2.58
CA ASN A 46 7.80 -2.47 -3.49
C ASN A 46 6.91 -1.29 -3.95
N PRO A 47 7.49 -0.23 -4.53
CA PRO A 47 6.73 0.94 -5.00
C PRO A 47 5.68 0.63 -6.08
N ASP A 48 5.85 -0.46 -6.85
CA ASP A 48 4.87 -0.84 -7.86
C ASP A 48 3.51 -1.21 -7.26
N ASN A 49 3.50 -1.68 -6.00
CA ASN A 49 2.28 -2.01 -5.27
C ASN A 49 1.91 -1.01 -4.16
N LEU A 50 2.86 -0.25 -3.62
CA LEU A 50 2.64 0.56 -2.41
C LEU A 50 2.63 2.08 -2.64
N ASP A 51 2.98 2.55 -3.83
CA ASP A 51 3.18 3.99 -4.07
C ASP A 51 1.88 4.77 -4.29
N SER A 52 0.71 4.13 -4.38
CA SER A 52 -0.57 4.86 -4.48
C SER A 52 -1.72 4.06 -3.88
N VAL A 53 -2.83 4.74 -3.57
CA VAL A 53 -4.03 4.10 -3.01
C VAL A 53 -4.58 3.05 -3.98
N ASN A 54 -4.64 3.35 -5.28
CA ASN A 54 -5.08 2.40 -6.29
C ASN A 54 -4.18 1.16 -6.37
N ARG A 55 -2.85 1.33 -6.28
CA ARG A 55 -1.90 0.21 -6.29
C ARG A 55 -2.06 -0.69 -5.06
N ILE A 56 -2.21 -0.07 -3.89
CA ILE A 56 -2.45 -0.80 -2.63
C ILE A 56 -3.75 -1.58 -2.72
N THR A 57 -4.82 -0.97 -3.23
CA THR A 57 -6.13 -1.62 -3.39
C THR A 57 -6.03 -2.83 -4.32
N ALA A 58 -5.35 -2.67 -5.46
CA ALA A 58 -5.12 -3.77 -6.40
C ALA A 58 -4.29 -4.92 -5.81
N LEU A 59 -3.30 -4.61 -4.95
CA LEU A 59 -2.53 -5.62 -4.21
C LEU A 59 -3.45 -6.40 -3.26
N VAL A 60 -4.26 -5.70 -2.46
CA VAL A 60 -5.20 -6.32 -1.51
C VAL A 60 -6.18 -7.22 -2.23
N ASP A 61 -6.77 -6.77 -3.33
CA ASP A 61 -7.72 -7.55 -4.12
C ASP A 61 -7.08 -8.84 -4.66
N ARG A 62 -5.87 -8.75 -5.20
CA ARG A 62 -5.12 -9.91 -5.74
C ARG A 62 -4.84 -10.96 -4.66
N LEU A 63 -4.41 -10.52 -3.48
CA LEU A 63 -4.04 -11.41 -2.38
C LEU A 63 -5.27 -11.98 -1.64
N SER A 64 -6.33 -11.19 -1.50
CA SER A 64 -7.57 -11.62 -0.83
C SER A 64 -8.29 -12.73 -1.60
N VAL A 65 -8.25 -12.69 -2.94
CA VAL A 65 -8.78 -13.77 -3.78
C VAL A 65 -7.92 -15.04 -3.69
N SER A 66 -6.61 -14.87 -3.54
CA SER A 66 -5.64 -15.98 -3.47
C SER A 66 -5.69 -16.76 -2.15
N ASN A 67 -6.29 -16.20 -1.10
CA ASN A 67 -6.39 -16.82 0.23
C ASN A 67 -7.65 -17.70 0.40
N VAL A 68 -8.44 -17.89 -0.67
CA VAL A 68 -9.59 -18.80 -0.73
C VAL A 68 -9.20 -20.02 -1.58
N ALA A 69 -8.43 -20.94 -0.99
CA ALA A 69 -8.15 -22.27 -1.55
C ALA A 69 -8.04 -23.30 -0.43
#